data_AF-A0A165EY27-F1
#
_entry.id   AF-A0A165EY27-F1
#
_cell.length_a   1.000
_cell.length_b   1.000
_cell.length_c   1.000
_cell.angle_alpha   90.00
_cell.angle_beta   90.00
_cell.angle_gamma   90.00
#
_symmetry.space_group_name_H-M   'P 1'
#
loop_
_entity.id
_entity.type
_entity.pdbx_description
1 polymer ?
#
loop_
_entity_poly.entity_id
_entity_poly.type
_entity_poly.pdbx_seq_one_letter_code
_entity_poly.pdbx_strand_id
1 'polypeptide(L)'
;MTESLEALDHSQLLDDQRRAYEIVSWHLKHITSGNRPLQLMMLIHGEGGIKKSTVIQTIDSTFTRMGVEEWLAKAAYTGIATLVIDGKTTHTIAGINVNGRPMSAKKRKMLVMYWG
;
A
#
# COMPACT_ATOMS: atom_id res chain seq x y z
N MET A 1 14.15 7.54 -16.41
CA MET A 1 12.67 7.53 -16.37
C MET A 1 12.28 6.10 -16.03
N THR A 2 12.07 5.80 -14.75
CA THR A 2 11.70 4.44 -14.31
C THR A 2 10.21 4.27 -14.53
N GLU A 3 9.85 3.37 -15.46
CA GLU A 3 8.46 2.97 -15.70
C GLU A 3 7.84 2.47 -14.39
N SER A 4 6.64 2.95 -14.09
CA SER A 4 5.76 2.28 -13.14
C SER A 4 5.53 0.87 -13.67
N LEU A 5 5.79 -0.16 -12.88
CA LEU A 5 5.48 -1.53 -13.30
C LEU A 5 3.96 -1.61 -13.55
N GLU A 6 3.54 -2.30 -14.60
CA GLU A 6 2.11 -2.44 -14.90
C GLU A 6 1.47 -3.49 -13.98
N ALA A 7 0.24 -3.23 -13.55
CA ALA A 7 -0.53 -4.21 -12.80
C ALA A 7 -0.77 -5.45 -13.67
N LEU A 8 -0.35 -6.62 -13.17
CA LEU A 8 -0.68 -7.88 -13.84
C LEU A 8 -2.13 -8.25 -13.61
N ASP A 9 -2.71 -8.98 -14.56
CA ASP A 9 -3.92 -9.73 -14.25
C ASP A 9 -3.61 -10.75 -13.14
N HIS A 10 -4.52 -10.87 -12.18
CA HIS A 10 -4.37 -11.76 -11.04
C HIS A 10 -4.16 -13.23 -11.44
N SER A 11 -4.61 -13.65 -12.64
CA SER A 11 -4.34 -14.99 -13.17
C SER A 11 -2.88 -15.25 -13.52
N GLN A 12 -2.05 -14.21 -13.59
CA GLN A 12 -0.62 -14.29 -13.90
C GLN A 12 0.28 -14.21 -12.66
N LEU A 13 -0.30 -14.06 -11.47
CA LEU A 13 0.43 -14.11 -10.21
C LEU A 13 0.83 -15.54 -9.87
N LEU A 14 2.04 -15.70 -9.31
CA LEU A 14 2.48 -16.94 -8.67
C LEU A 14 1.54 -17.29 -7.51
N ASP A 15 1.48 -18.55 -7.11
CA ASP A 15 0.50 -19.03 -6.13
C ASP A 15 0.51 -18.24 -4.81
N ASP A 16 1.69 -17.99 -4.23
CA ASP A 16 1.81 -17.20 -3.00
C ASP A 16 1.43 -15.72 -3.20
N GLN A 17 1.76 -15.15 -4.36
CA GLN A 17 1.42 -13.78 -4.73
C GLN A 17 -0.09 -13.62 -4.92
N ARG A 18 -0.71 -14.58 -5.60
CA ARG A 18 -2.15 -14.67 -5.80
C ARG A 18 -2.87 -14.83 -4.47
N ARG A 19 -2.39 -15.71 -3.60
CA ARG A 19 -2.95 -15.89 -2.26
C ARG A 19 -2.95 -14.59 -1.46
N ALA A 20 -1.84 -13.86 -1.47
CA ALA A 20 -1.78 -12.56 -0.80
C ALA A 20 -2.77 -11.56 -1.41
N TYR A 21 -2.85 -11.50 -2.75
CA TYR A 21 -3.83 -10.67 -3.46
C TYR A 21 -5.28 -11.04 -3.12
N GLU A 22 -5.62 -12.33 -3.07
CA GLU A 22 -6.96 -12.82 -2.78
C GLU A 22 -7.39 -12.50 -1.34
N ILE A 23 -6.48 -12.64 -0.36
CA ILE A 23 -6.74 -12.27 1.03
C ILE A 23 -7.10 -10.78 1.13
N VAL A 24 -6.30 -9.91 0.51
CA VAL A 24 -6.55 -8.46 0.51
C VAL A 24 -7.84 -8.12 -0.24
N SER A 25 -8.07 -8.74 -1.41
CA SER A 25 -9.27 -8.51 -2.22
C SER A 25 -10.55 -8.95 -1.49
N TRP A 26 -10.51 -10.09 -0.81
CA TRP A 26 -11.60 -10.58 0.02
C TRP A 26 -11.89 -9.60 1.17
N HIS A 27 -10.84 -9.16 1.88
CA HIS A 27 -10.97 -8.21 2.98
C HIS A 27 -11.58 -6.88 2.52
N LEU A 28 -11.08 -6.32 1.41
CA LEU A 28 -11.59 -5.09 0.82
C LEU A 28 -13.07 -5.21 0.42
N LYS A 29 -13.46 -6.31 -0.25
CA LYS A 29 -14.86 -6.57 -0.62
C LYS A 29 -15.79 -6.59 0.60
N HIS A 30 -15.33 -7.16 1.72
CA HIS A 30 -16.13 -7.16 2.94
C HIS A 30 -16.30 -5.74 3.50
N ILE A 31 -15.23 -4.94 3.56
CA ILE A 31 -15.29 -3.55 4.04
C ILE A 31 -16.23 -2.73 3.15
N THR A 32 -16.08 -2.78 1.82
CA THR A 32 -16.89 -1.98 0.89
C THR A 32 -18.36 -2.42 0.89
N SER A 33 -18.65 -3.67 1.26
CA SER A 33 -20.02 -4.16 1.48
C SER A 33 -20.62 -3.78 2.83
N GLY A 34 -19.95 -2.94 3.62
CA GLY A 34 -20.40 -2.49 4.95
C GLY A 34 -20.18 -3.51 6.07
N ASN A 35 -19.51 -4.64 5.80
CA ASN A 35 -19.12 -5.58 6.84
C ASN A 35 -17.92 -5.04 7.62
N ARG A 36 -17.68 -5.61 8.81
CA ARG A 36 -16.55 -5.29 9.67
C ARG A 36 -15.66 -6.52 9.86
N PRO A 37 -14.89 -6.93 8.83
CA PRO A 37 -13.93 -8.02 9.00
C PRO A 37 -12.89 -7.64 10.05
N LEU A 38 -12.26 -8.65 10.67
CA LEU A 38 -11.12 -8.42 11.56
C LEU A 38 -10.01 -7.64 10.83
N GLN A 39 -9.23 -6.86 11.59
CA GLN A 39 -8.10 -6.12 11.03
C GLN A 39 -7.15 -7.08 10.32
N LEU A 40 -6.85 -6.80 9.05
CA LEU A 40 -5.88 -7.58 8.28
C LEU A 40 -4.47 -7.03 8.53
N MET A 41 -3.64 -7.85 9.17
CA MET A 41 -2.20 -7.61 9.30
C MET A 41 -1.48 -8.74 8.59
N MET A 42 -0.74 -8.41 7.52
CA MET A 42 -0.12 -9.41 6.66
C MET A 42 1.35 -9.07 6.40
N LEU A 43 2.23 -10.06 6.54
CA LEU A 43 3.61 -10.01 6.12
C LEU A 43 3.80 -10.94 4.93
N ILE A 44 4.14 -10.38 3.77
CA ILE A 44 4.49 -11.15 2.58
C ILE A 44 6.01 -11.25 2.51
N HIS A 45 6.56 -12.44 2.71
CA HIS A 45 7.99 -12.70 2.51
C HIS A 45 8.28 -13.16 1.08
N GLY A 46 9.55 -13.11 0.67
CA GLY A 46 10.01 -13.69 -0.58
C GLY A 46 11.40 -13.20 -0.93
N GLU A 47 12.17 -14.02 -1.65
CA GLU A 47 13.53 -13.71 -2.06
C GLU A 47 13.60 -12.45 -2.97
N GLY A 48 14.68 -11.68 -2.89
CA GLY A 48 14.91 -10.54 -3.78
C GLY A 48 14.80 -10.96 -5.25
N GLY A 49 14.17 -10.13 -6.10
CA GLY A 49 13.96 -10.46 -7.51
C GLY A 49 12.65 -11.20 -7.83
N ILE A 50 12.00 -11.82 -6.84
CA ILE A 50 10.61 -12.29 -6.99
C ILE A 50 9.72 -11.06 -6.90
N LYS A 51 9.03 -10.73 -8.00
CA LYS A 51 8.22 -9.53 -8.30
C LYS A 51 7.15 -9.16 -7.22
N LYS A 52 7.53 -8.97 -5.96
CA LYS A 52 6.65 -8.63 -4.84
C LYS A 52 5.97 -7.28 -5.03
N SER A 53 6.67 -6.31 -5.62
CA SER A 53 6.09 -5.02 -5.99
C SER A 53 4.91 -5.17 -6.95
N THR A 54 4.89 -6.21 -7.79
CA THR A 54 3.75 -6.50 -8.66
C THR A 54 2.51 -6.87 -7.86
N VAL A 55 2.62 -7.56 -6.73
CA VAL A 55 1.47 -7.83 -5.84
C VAL A 55 0.89 -6.52 -5.31
N ILE A 56 1.76 -5.59 -4.88
CA ILE A 56 1.34 -4.27 -4.39
C ILE A 56 0.58 -3.52 -5.49
N GLN A 57 1.06 -3.56 -6.72
CA GLN A 57 0.41 -2.87 -7.84
C GLN A 57 -0.90 -3.53 -8.30
N THR A 58 -0.97 -4.85 -8.29
CA THR A 58 -2.22 -5.55 -8.58
C THR A 58 -3.26 -5.24 -7.50
N ILE A 59 -2.86 -5.13 -6.23
CA ILE A 59 -3.72 -4.64 -5.14
C ILE A 59 -4.15 -3.18 -5.40
N ASP A 60 -3.20 -2.29 -5.67
CA ASP A 60 -3.47 -0.87 -5.97
C ASP A 60 -4.50 -0.69 -7.08
N SER A 61 -4.31 -1.41 -8.19
CA SER A 61 -5.26 -1.45 -9.30
C SER A 61 -6.64 -1.95 -8.89
N THR A 62 -6.74 -2.88 -7.93
CA THR A 62 -8.03 -3.34 -7.39
C THR A 62 -8.71 -2.28 -6.54
N PHE A 63 -7.97 -1.49 -5.73
CA PHE A 63 -8.55 -0.35 -5.02
C PHE A 63 -9.09 0.70 -6.00
N THR A 64 -8.32 1.04 -7.05
CA THR A 64 -8.79 1.95 -8.11
C THR A 64 -10.01 1.41 -8.86
N ARG A 65 -10.03 0.13 -9.22
CA ARG A 65 -11.18 -0.50 -9.90
C ARG A 65 -12.45 -0.50 -9.03
N MET A 66 -12.29 -0.48 -7.72
CA MET A 66 -13.40 -0.41 -6.77
C MET A 66 -13.78 1.02 -6.39
N GLY A 67 -13.10 2.04 -6.93
CA GLY A 67 -13.36 3.46 -6.69
C GLY A 67 -13.10 3.90 -5.25
N VAL A 68 -12.10 3.28 -4.61
CA VAL A 68 -11.69 3.54 -3.22
C VAL A 68 -10.17 3.69 -3.10
N GLU A 69 -9.52 4.18 -4.15
CA GLU A 69 -8.06 4.39 -4.20
C GLU A 69 -7.54 5.24 -3.03
N GLU A 70 -8.33 6.17 -2.53
CA GLU A 70 -7.98 7.04 -1.41
C GLU A 70 -7.90 6.29 -0.07
N TRP A 71 -8.41 5.06 0.02
CA TRP A 71 -8.32 4.22 1.22
C TRP A 71 -6.97 3.51 1.34
N LEU A 72 -6.16 3.50 0.28
CA LEU A 72 -4.87 2.81 0.25
C LEU A 72 -3.70 3.79 0.41
N ALA A 73 -3.11 3.83 1.60
CA ALA A 73 -1.83 4.51 1.82
C ALA A 73 -0.65 3.57 1.48
N LYS A 74 0.16 3.93 0.48
CA LYS A 74 1.34 3.18 0.05
C LYS A 74 2.64 3.82 0.56
N ALA A 75 3.53 3.03 1.14
CA ALA A 75 4.81 3.54 1.60
C ALA A 75 5.99 2.59 1.44
N ALA A 76 7.18 3.18 1.29
CA ALA A 76 8.46 2.47 1.20
C ALA A 76 9.54 3.17 2.03
N TYR A 77 10.62 2.43 2.33
CA TYR A 77 11.70 2.92 3.19
C TYR A 77 12.55 4.01 2.54
N THR A 78 12.85 3.90 1.24
CA THR A 78 13.68 4.85 0.48
C THR A 78 12.89 5.58 -0.59
N GLY A 79 13.32 6.79 -0.96
CA GLY A 79 12.65 7.59 -1.99
C GLY A 79 12.69 6.99 -3.39
N ILE A 80 13.67 6.13 -3.71
CA ILE A 80 13.65 5.40 -4.99
C ILE A 80 12.60 4.30 -4.97
N ALA A 81 12.47 3.57 -3.85
CA ALA A 81 11.49 2.50 -3.73
C ALA A 81 10.04 3.01 -3.77
N THR A 82 9.79 4.27 -3.37
CA THR A 82 8.45 4.86 -3.47
C THR A 82 8.02 5.06 -4.92
N LEU A 83 8.95 5.26 -5.86
CA LEU A 83 8.63 5.40 -7.28
C LEU A 83 8.04 4.11 -7.87
N VAL A 84 8.44 2.95 -7.34
CA VAL A 84 7.99 1.64 -7.83
C VAL A 84 6.54 1.36 -7.46
N ILE A 85 6.10 1.85 -6.30
CA ILE A 85 4.75 1.61 -5.77
C ILE A 85 3.84 2.84 -5.86
N ASP A 86 4.33 3.91 -6.50
CA ASP A 86 3.66 5.23 -6.52
C ASP A 86 3.19 5.67 -5.12
N GLY A 87 4.16 5.68 -4.19
CA GLY A 87 3.91 5.91 -2.76
C GLY A 87 4.69 7.09 -2.19
N LYS A 88 4.68 7.19 -0.86
CA LYS A 88 5.48 8.14 -0.09
C LYS A 88 6.46 7.42 0.83
N THR A 89 7.50 8.08 1.30
CA THR A 89 8.41 7.42 2.25
C THR A 89 7.69 7.15 3.57
N THR A 90 8.06 6.08 4.29
CA THR A 90 7.47 5.76 5.60
C THR A 90 7.54 6.95 6.56
N HIS A 91 8.67 7.65 6.57
CA HIS A 91 8.86 8.86 7.36
C HIS A 91 7.90 9.99 6.96
N THR A 92 7.57 10.11 5.67
CA THR A 92 6.62 11.13 5.19
C THR A 92 5.20 10.81 5.63
N ILE A 93 4.74 9.57 5.46
CA ILE A 93 3.36 9.19 5.82
C ILE A 93 3.12 9.20 7.33
N ALA A 94 4.15 8.90 8.13
CA ALA A 94 4.10 8.97 9.59
C ALA A 94 4.47 10.36 10.16
N GLY A 95 4.89 11.29 9.30
CA GLY A 95 5.36 12.62 9.69
C GLY A 95 6.59 12.63 10.60
N ILE A 96 7.42 11.59 10.50
CA ILE A 96 8.67 11.45 11.25
C ILE A 96 9.71 12.40 10.65
N ASN A 97 10.28 13.26 11.49
CA ASN A 97 11.36 14.14 11.08
C ASN A 97 12.71 13.42 11.20
N VAL A 98 13.34 13.12 10.06
CA VAL A 98 14.66 12.45 10.01
C VAL A 98 15.79 13.27 10.64
N ASN A 99 15.61 14.59 10.79
CA ASN A 99 16.57 15.49 11.41
C ASN A 99 16.29 15.72 12.91
N GLY A 100 15.39 14.93 13.53
CA GLY A 100 15.11 15.00 14.96
C GLY A 100 14.34 16.24 15.44
N ARG A 101 13.91 17.14 14.54
CA ARG A 101 13.12 18.31 14.95
C ARG A 101 11.70 17.90 15.36
N PRO A 102 11.15 18.48 16.43
CA PRO A 102 9.80 18.17 16.88
C PRO A 102 8.75 18.52 15.82
N MET A 103 7.68 17.72 15.80
CA MET A 103 6.55 17.91 14.89
C MET A 103 5.72 19.14 15.29
N SER A 104 5.49 20.06 14.35
CA SER A 104 4.64 21.22 14.59
C SER A 104 3.17 20.83 14.77
N ALA A 105 2.40 21.66 15.50
CA ALA A 105 0.97 21.45 15.70
C ALA A 105 0.19 21.37 14.37
N LYS A 106 0.57 22.20 13.38
CA LYS A 106 0.00 22.15 12.02
C LYS A 106 0.21 20.78 11.36
N LYS A 107 1.43 20.22 11.42
CA LYS A 107 1.73 18.90 10.85
C LYS A 107 0.97 17.79 11.57
N ARG A 108 0.85 17.88 12.90
CA ARG A 108 0.05 16.93 13.70
C ARG A 108 -1.41 16.91 13.27
N LYS A 109 -2.02 18.08 13.07
CA LYS A 109 -3.40 18.18 12.57
C LYS A 109 -3.55 17.54 11.18
N MET A 110 -2.60 17.76 10.28
CA MET A 110 -2.62 17.14 8.95
C MET A 110 -2.52 15.62 9.00
N LEU A 111 -1.72 15.05 9.92
CA LEU A 111 -1.62 13.60 10.09
C LEU A 111 -2.91 12.98 10.61
N VAL A 112 -3.57 13.63 11.57
CA VAL A 112 -4.88 13.17 12.06
C VAL A 112 -5.89 13.14 10.91
N MET A 113 -5.93 14.16 10.06
CA MET A 113 -6.81 14.17 8.88
C MET A 113 -6.44 13.14 7.82
N TYR A 114 -5.19 12.68 7.77
CA TYR A 114 -4.74 11.70 6.79
C TYR A 114 -5.00 10.25 7.25
N TRP A 115 -5.01 10.00 8.56
CA TRP A 115 -5.13 8.65 9.13
C TRP A 115 -6.42 8.39 9.94
N GLY A 116 -7.21 9.43 10.23
CA GLY A 116 -8.45 9.36 11.01
C GLY A 116 -9.67 9.70 10.17
#